data_AF-A0A349HQ30-F1
#
_entry.id   AF-A0A349HQ30-F1
#
_cell.length_a   1.000
_cell.length_b   1.000
_cell.length_c   1.000
_cell.angle_alpha   90.00
_cell.angle_beta   90.00
_cell.angle_gamma   90.00
#
_symmetry.space_group_name_H-M   'P 1'
#
loop_
_entity.id
_entity.type
_entity.pdbx_description
1 polymer ?
#
loop_
_entity_poly.entity_id
_entity_poly.type
_entity_poly.pdbx_seq_one_letter_code
_entity_poly.pdbx_strand_id
1 'polypeptide(L)'
;MKRFLILLFLLVFIVLLTACSNKPADETSQEPVQSQEKEEPGPAVPIEITEPAPAQEVEPYTSMDIFDSNFNPYADMELPDIFTVYAASFIKGSPKLEGRNPFILYIAAEGNMYAAVAYQADVAGLTEDEKVNKVNEYLNGGFCEFQGTDGRIVTIKQTKPHDIQHENGACNIEIKYNVADADLGKYTKLIRDNYNFNALASVKEYMDIETDFTECSIEVNLQNKEAIVAVQYYFDDAEKAKQSISDDLKYEWREWNGHPAVDISYGMIRNTLIFDSRSVDAVLILQTSNELNSPLAEYLEPEFSLAKFGFGFDDAGTCAVYEDQEPHYKSVAICREEWGQHTDGWNIELMDTNVNGYFLIMWYHLKDDMYHINIEKDGANCTYDIYLTRNEYGWEQPDKDTVHRMFNNAFGTQGDEFYDKPLAHFEQYVQERFGMSIEDLYALPKQ
;
A
#
# COMPACT_ATOMS: atom_id res chain seq x y z
N MET A 1 38.75 -4.21 0.62
CA MET A 1 39.89 -4.30 1.57
C MET A 1 39.32 -4.50 2.98
N LYS A 2 39.48 -5.70 3.56
CA LYS A 2 40.15 -5.97 4.86
C LYS A 2 39.81 -4.94 5.96
N ARG A 3 38.94 -5.25 6.93
CA ARG A 3 39.07 -6.12 8.14
C ARG A 3 39.51 -5.35 9.41
N PHE A 4 38.93 -5.79 10.54
CA PHE A 4 39.27 -5.58 11.98
C PHE A 4 38.60 -4.37 12.67
N LEU A 5 38.03 -4.44 13.88
CA LEU A 5 38.15 -5.33 15.06
C LEU A 5 36.74 -5.65 15.65
N ILE A 6 36.36 -6.81 16.23
CA ILE A 6 36.93 -7.77 17.21
C ILE A 6 36.53 -7.51 18.69
N LEU A 7 35.64 -8.41 19.17
CA LEU A 7 35.61 -9.16 20.46
C LEU A 7 35.36 -8.38 21.78
N LEU A 8 34.75 -8.92 22.86
CA LEU A 8 34.56 -10.29 23.37
C LEU A 8 33.58 -10.21 24.56
N PHE A 9 32.70 -11.19 24.79
CA PHE A 9 32.58 -11.84 26.12
C PHE A 9 31.88 -13.21 26.02
N LEU A 10 32.63 -14.23 26.45
CA LEU A 10 32.34 -15.66 26.60
C LEU A 10 31.41 -15.91 27.83
N LEU A 11 30.41 -16.81 27.82
CA LEU A 11 30.39 -18.31 27.83
C LEU A 11 30.11 -18.87 29.24
N VAL A 12 29.15 -19.80 29.36
CA VAL A 12 29.10 -21.05 30.20
C VAL A 12 27.63 -21.56 30.21
N PHE A 13 27.27 -22.59 29.45
CA PHE A 13 27.28 -24.04 29.74
C PHE A 13 26.13 -24.54 30.65
N ILE A 14 25.28 -25.46 30.15
CA ILE A 14 25.21 -26.89 30.58
C ILE A 14 24.16 -27.65 29.76
N VAL A 15 24.63 -28.76 29.18
CA VAL A 15 23.88 -29.86 28.56
C VAL A 15 23.55 -30.90 29.64
N LEU A 16 22.33 -31.47 29.66
CA LEU A 16 22.13 -32.86 30.05
C LEU A 16 21.04 -33.52 29.19
N LEU A 17 21.35 -34.75 28.81
CA LEU A 17 20.59 -35.69 28.00
C LEU A 17 19.77 -36.67 28.86
N THR A 18 18.82 -37.33 28.19
CA THR A 18 18.26 -38.69 28.40
C THR A 18 17.31 -38.97 29.57
N ALA A 19 16.09 -39.41 29.21
CA ALA A 19 15.59 -40.76 29.56
C ALA A 19 14.40 -41.18 28.68
N CYS A 20 14.53 -42.33 28.02
CA CYS A 20 13.43 -43.10 27.42
C CYS A 20 12.63 -43.83 28.51
N SER A 21 11.33 -44.09 28.31
CA SER A 21 10.79 -45.46 28.40
C SER A 21 9.37 -45.60 27.83
N ASN A 22 9.14 -46.74 27.20
CA ASN A 22 7.93 -47.22 26.54
C ASN A 22 7.05 -48.08 27.49
N LYS A 23 5.71 -47.90 27.40
CA LYS A 23 4.57 -48.89 27.43
C LYS A 23 4.44 -49.90 28.61
N PRO A 24 3.26 -50.53 28.89
CA PRO A 24 2.11 -50.90 28.01
C PRO A 24 0.69 -50.51 28.53
N ALA A 25 -0.37 -50.45 27.69
CA ALA A 25 -1.45 -51.45 27.45
C ALA A 25 -1.84 -52.27 28.71
N ASP A 26 -3.10 -52.47 29.10
CA ASP A 26 -4.28 -52.89 28.32
C ASP A 26 -5.56 -52.83 29.21
N GLU A 27 -6.71 -53.23 28.64
CA GLU A 27 -7.99 -53.65 29.29
C GLU A 27 -9.17 -52.65 29.36
N THR A 28 -9.93 -52.65 28.27
CA THR A 28 -11.35 -53.04 28.17
C THR A 28 -12.21 -53.06 29.45
N SER A 29 -13.39 -52.43 29.42
CA SER A 29 -14.70 -53.12 29.60
C SER A 29 -15.90 -52.16 29.66
N GLN A 30 -16.78 -52.33 28.66
CA GLN A 30 -18.25 -52.42 28.77
C GLN A 30 -19.10 -51.23 29.26
N GLU A 31 -19.86 -50.68 28.31
CA GLU A 31 -21.23 -50.17 28.51
C GLU A 31 -22.14 -51.24 29.16
N PRO A 32 -23.22 -50.77 29.80
CA PRO A 32 -24.52 -51.39 29.53
C PRO A 32 -25.59 -50.36 29.13
N VAL A 33 -26.35 -50.75 28.11
CA VAL A 33 -27.56 -50.11 27.57
C VAL A 33 -28.81 -50.75 28.22
N GLN A 34 -29.92 -49.98 28.19
CA GLN A 34 -31.34 -50.26 28.50
C GLN A 34 -31.81 -49.83 29.90
N SER A 35 -32.94 -49.12 30.08
CA SER A 35 -34.22 -49.19 29.35
C SER A 35 -35.04 -47.89 29.51
N GLN A 36 -35.98 -47.67 28.58
CA GLN A 36 -36.98 -46.59 28.55
C GLN A 36 -37.98 -46.65 29.71
N GLU A 37 -38.34 -45.48 30.24
CA GLU A 37 -39.61 -45.25 30.93
C GLU A 37 -40.28 -43.99 30.36
N LYS A 38 -41.61 -44.05 30.29
CA LYS A 38 -42.51 -43.19 29.52
C LYS A 38 -43.26 -42.29 30.49
N GLU A 39 -43.05 -40.98 30.44
CA GLU A 39 -43.82 -39.99 31.22
C GLU A 39 -44.49 -38.94 30.32
N GLU A 40 -45.72 -38.58 30.72
CA GLU A 40 -46.67 -37.65 30.09
C GLU A 40 -46.23 -36.16 30.14
N PRO A 41 -46.81 -35.29 29.30
CA PRO A 41 -46.29 -33.94 29.06
C PRO A 41 -46.63 -32.96 30.19
N GLY A 42 -45.59 -32.34 30.77
CA GLY A 42 -45.70 -31.17 31.64
C GLY A 42 -46.00 -29.87 30.89
N PRO A 43 -46.47 -28.82 31.58
CA PRO A 43 -47.04 -27.61 30.97
C PRO A 43 -46.00 -26.78 30.22
N ALA A 44 -46.44 -26.17 29.12
CA ALA A 44 -45.62 -25.36 28.21
C ALA A 44 -44.90 -24.21 28.92
N VAL A 45 -43.56 -24.21 28.82
CA VAL A 45 -42.71 -23.07 29.16
C VAL A 45 -42.89 -22.01 28.06
N PRO A 46 -43.09 -20.71 28.38
CA PRO A 46 -43.13 -19.66 27.37
C PRO A 46 -41.80 -19.61 26.64
N ILE A 47 -41.83 -19.71 25.30
CA ILE A 47 -40.68 -19.47 24.45
C ILE A 47 -40.36 -17.98 24.55
N GLU A 48 -39.30 -17.64 25.27
CA GLU A 48 -38.67 -16.33 25.21
C GLU A 48 -38.07 -16.20 23.81
N ILE A 49 -38.73 -15.42 22.96
CA ILE A 49 -38.19 -15.04 21.65
C ILE A 49 -37.05 -14.06 21.97
N THR A 50 -35.83 -14.58 22.11
CA THR A 50 -34.63 -13.75 22.05
C THR A 50 -34.60 -13.09 20.68
N GLU A 51 -34.84 -11.78 20.69
CA GLU A 51 -34.53 -10.87 19.59
C GLU A 51 -33.09 -11.15 19.13
N PRO A 52 -32.84 -11.33 17.81
CA PRO A 52 -31.49 -11.60 17.34
C PRO A 52 -30.58 -10.45 17.76
N ALA A 53 -29.45 -10.79 18.37
CA ALA A 53 -28.41 -9.83 18.70
C ALA A 53 -28.09 -8.98 17.45
N PRO A 54 -27.85 -7.66 17.61
CA PRO A 54 -27.42 -6.83 16.49
C PRO A 54 -26.24 -7.51 15.80
N ALA A 55 -26.33 -7.71 14.48
CA ALA A 55 -25.20 -8.19 13.71
C ALA A 55 -24.01 -7.28 14.00
N GLN A 56 -22.93 -7.82 14.58
CA GLN A 56 -21.68 -7.09 14.67
C GLN A 56 -21.30 -6.67 13.25
N GLU A 57 -21.26 -5.37 13.03
CA GLU A 57 -20.82 -4.78 11.78
C GLU A 57 -19.35 -5.17 11.60
N VAL A 58 -19.08 -6.03 10.63
CA VAL A 58 -17.72 -6.47 10.33
C VAL A 58 -16.95 -5.24 9.83
N GLU A 59 -15.85 -4.90 10.51
CA GLU A 59 -14.99 -3.79 10.08
C GLU A 59 -14.66 -3.92 8.58
N PRO A 60 -14.65 -2.80 7.82
CA PRO A 60 -14.32 -2.85 6.40
C PRO A 60 -12.92 -3.41 6.17
N TYR A 61 -12.77 -4.24 5.13
CA TYR A 61 -11.50 -4.82 4.79
C TYR A 61 -10.61 -3.83 4.04
N THR A 62 -9.31 -3.84 4.34
CA THR A 62 -8.29 -3.15 3.56
C THR A 62 -7.85 -4.03 2.39
N SER A 63 -7.25 -3.44 1.36
CA SER A 63 -6.72 -4.24 0.24
C SER A 63 -5.67 -5.28 0.69
N MET A 64 -4.86 -4.95 1.69
CA MET A 64 -3.82 -5.83 2.24
C MET A 64 -4.36 -7.12 2.87
N ASP A 65 -5.61 -7.11 3.33
CA ASP A 65 -6.24 -8.28 3.96
C ASP A 65 -6.28 -9.48 3.00
N ILE A 66 -6.15 -9.25 1.68
CA ILE A 66 -6.04 -10.31 0.66
C ILE A 66 -4.92 -11.32 0.96
N PHE A 67 -3.87 -10.92 1.69
CA PHE A 67 -2.75 -11.78 2.05
C PHE A 67 -2.98 -12.59 3.34
N ASP A 68 -3.97 -12.23 4.13
CA ASP A 68 -4.26 -12.86 5.42
C ASP A 68 -4.96 -14.21 5.26
N SER A 69 -4.92 -15.05 6.31
CA SER A 69 -5.51 -16.39 6.29
C SER A 69 -7.02 -16.42 6.03
N ASN A 70 -7.72 -15.29 6.18
CA ASN A 70 -9.12 -15.16 5.81
C ASN A 70 -9.35 -15.23 4.28
N PHE A 71 -8.38 -14.79 3.47
CA PHE A 71 -8.49 -14.69 2.01
C PHE A 71 -7.44 -15.49 1.25
N ASN A 72 -6.25 -15.65 1.80
CA ASN A 72 -5.15 -16.38 1.21
C ASN A 72 -5.12 -17.81 1.78
N PRO A 73 -5.47 -18.84 0.99
CA PRO A 73 -5.42 -20.24 1.42
C PRO A 73 -4.00 -20.72 1.76
N TYR A 74 -2.98 -19.92 1.44
CA TYR A 74 -1.58 -20.22 1.61
C TYR A 74 -0.88 -19.29 2.62
N ALA A 75 -1.64 -18.53 3.43
CA ALA A 75 -1.07 -17.60 4.41
C ALA A 75 -0.13 -18.28 5.41
N ASP A 76 -0.45 -19.53 5.79
CA ASP A 76 0.35 -20.31 6.74
C ASP A 76 1.44 -21.16 6.07
N MET A 77 1.67 -21.00 4.76
CA MET A 77 2.69 -21.76 4.04
C MET A 77 4.09 -21.25 4.40
N GLU A 78 4.92 -22.12 4.98
CA GLU A 78 6.31 -21.81 5.32
C GLU A 78 7.20 -21.68 4.07
N LEU A 79 7.36 -20.47 3.55
CA LEU A 79 8.18 -20.23 2.36
C LEU A 79 9.68 -20.17 2.69
N PRO A 80 10.53 -20.96 2.00
CA PRO A 80 11.97 -20.78 2.02
C PRO A 80 12.44 -19.36 1.64
N ASP A 81 13.58 -18.92 2.17
CA ASP A 81 14.17 -17.58 1.94
C ASP A 81 14.40 -17.21 0.47
N ILE A 82 14.41 -18.19 -0.44
CA ILE A 82 14.54 -17.94 -1.88
C ILE A 82 13.27 -17.37 -2.49
N PHE A 83 12.14 -17.41 -1.77
CA PHE A 83 10.84 -16.97 -2.23
C PHE A 83 10.44 -15.64 -1.64
N THR A 84 9.92 -14.76 -2.50
CA THR A 84 9.35 -13.48 -2.12
C THR A 84 7.94 -13.39 -2.69
N VAL A 85 6.92 -13.40 -1.82
CA VAL A 85 5.55 -13.04 -2.23
C VAL A 85 5.57 -11.59 -2.66
N TYR A 86 5.06 -11.30 -3.86
CA TYR A 86 5.04 -9.93 -4.38
C TYR A 86 3.66 -9.45 -4.80
N ALA A 87 2.69 -10.35 -4.99
CA ALA A 87 1.31 -9.96 -5.27
C ALA A 87 0.32 -11.05 -4.88
N ALA A 88 -0.95 -10.66 -4.75
CA ALA A 88 -2.09 -11.57 -4.70
C ALA A 88 -3.25 -10.98 -5.50
N SER A 89 -4.08 -11.84 -6.09
CA SER A 89 -5.28 -11.42 -6.80
C SER A 89 -6.44 -12.38 -6.61
N PHE A 90 -7.65 -11.85 -6.79
CA PHE A 90 -8.87 -12.62 -6.86
C PHE A 90 -9.74 -12.11 -8.00
N ILE A 91 -10.29 -13.03 -8.80
CA ILE A 91 -11.16 -12.73 -9.94
C ILE A 91 -12.48 -13.47 -9.77
N LYS A 92 -13.59 -12.77 -9.94
CA LYS A 92 -14.94 -13.31 -9.87
C LYS A 92 -15.71 -13.12 -11.17
N GLY A 93 -16.44 -14.15 -11.57
CA GLY A 93 -17.49 -14.06 -12.59
C GLY A 93 -17.02 -13.96 -14.05
N SER A 94 -15.71 -13.87 -14.31
CA SER A 94 -15.22 -13.70 -15.69
C SER A 94 -15.67 -14.85 -16.62
N PRO A 95 -16.35 -14.55 -17.75
CA PRO A 95 -16.76 -15.56 -18.71
C PRO A 95 -15.58 -16.34 -19.32
N LYS A 96 -14.41 -15.71 -19.40
CA LYS A 96 -13.16 -16.31 -19.88
C LYS A 96 -12.62 -17.42 -18.96
N LEU A 97 -13.09 -17.47 -17.72
CA LEU A 97 -12.66 -18.44 -16.71
C LEU A 97 -13.62 -19.62 -16.57
N GLU A 98 -14.68 -19.67 -17.40
CA GLU A 98 -15.64 -20.78 -17.47
C GLU A 98 -16.29 -21.08 -16.11
N GLY A 99 -16.66 -20.01 -15.37
CA GLY A 99 -17.31 -20.10 -14.06
C GLY A 99 -16.35 -20.29 -12.87
N ARG A 100 -15.03 -20.35 -13.11
CA ARG A 100 -14.03 -20.40 -12.04
C ARG A 100 -13.77 -19.01 -11.45
N ASN A 101 -13.55 -18.96 -10.14
CA ASN A 101 -13.22 -17.75 -9.39
C ASN A 101 -11.84 -17.90 -8.73
N PRO A 102 -10.74 -17.72 -9.47
CA PRO A 102 -9.41 -18.00 -8.96
C PRO A 102 -8.94 -16.93 -7.98
N PHE A 103 -8.42 -17.39 -6.84
CA PHE A 103 -7.41 -16.68 -6.08
C PHE A 103 -6.02 -17.07 -6.62
N ILE A 104 -5.12 -16.12 -6.76
CA ILE A 104 -3.74 -16.34 -7.25
C ILE A 104 -2.77 -15.65 -6.30
N LEU A 105 -1.81 -16.41 -5.78
CA LEU A 105 -0.65 -15.88 -5.08
C LEU A 105 0.55 -15.85 -6.03
N TYR A 106 1.23 -14.71 -6.10
CA TYR A 106 2.39 -14.51 -6.96
C TYR A 106 3.67 -14.44 -6.15
N ILE A 107 4.62 -15.29 -6.50
CA ILE A 107 5.88 -15.48 -5.78
C ILE A 107 7.03 -15.37 -6.78
N ALA A 108 8.03 -14.56 -6.46
CA ALA A 108 9.30 -14.54 -7.16
C ALA A 108 10.25 -15.50 -6.45
N ALA A 109 11.04 -16.25 -7.21
CA ALA A 109 12.12 -17.06 -6.66
C ALA A 109 13.46 -16.67 -7.31
N GLU A 110 14.48 -16.48 -6.50
CA GLU A 110 15.87 -16.29 -6.94
C GLU A 110 16.77 -17.31 -6.24
N GLY A 111 17.76 -17.86 -6.93
CA GLY A 111 18.56 -18.94 -6.34
C GLY A 111 18.36 -20.26 -7.07
N ASN A 112 18.37 -21.36 -6.32
CA ASN A 112 18.29 -22.69 -6.90
C ASN A 112 16.89 -22.99 -7.47
N MET A 113 16.71 -22.81 -8.78
CA MET A 113 15.42 -23.04 -9.46
C MET A 113 14.96 -24.50 -9.41
N TYR A 114 15.88 -25.46 -9.33
CA TYR A 114 15.53 -26.86 -9.06
C TYR A 114 14.84 -26.98 -7.69
N ALA A 115 15.40 -26.32 -6.67
CA ALA A 115 14.81 -26.33 -5.33
C ALA A 115 13.44 -25.64 -5.31
N ALA A 116 13.25 -24.59 -6.13
CA ALA A 116 11.96 -23.93 -6.26
C ALA A 116 10.87 -24.88 -6.79
N VAL A 117 11.14 -25.58 -7.90
CA VAL A 117 10.20 -26.55 -8.48
C VAL A 117 9.96 -27.74 -7.54
N ALA A 118 11.03 -28.30 -6.97
CA ALA A 118 10.94 -29.42 -6.04
C ALA A 118 10.12 -29.07 -4.80
N TYR A 119 10.37 -27.91 -4.19
CA TYR A 119 9.61 -27.44 -3.04
C TYR A 119 8.11 -27.33 -3.36
N GLN A 120 7.76 -26.68 -4.46
CA GLN A 120 6.35 -26.52 -4.83
C GLN A 120 5.68 -27.86 -5.16
N ALA A 121 6.40 -28.80 -5.78
CA ALA A 121 5.91 -30.16 -6.03
C ALA A 121 5.68 -30.94 -4.72
N ASP A 122 6.60 -30.83 -3.76
CA ASP A 122 6.50 -31.48 -2.45
C ASP A 122 5.31 -30.93 -1.65
N VAL A 123 5.16 -29.60 -1.59
CA VAL A 123 4.02 -28.94 -0.92
C VAL A 123 2.69 -29.27 -1.60
N ALA A 124 2.69 -29.45 -2.92
CA ALA A 124 1.50 -29.87 -3.68
C ALA A 124 1.20 -31.38 -3.53
N GLY A 125 2.07 -32.16 -2.88
CA GLY A 125 1.89 -33.58 -2.62
C GLY A 125 2.15 -34.49 -3.83
N LEU A 126 2.99 -34.05 -4.78
CA LEU A 126 3.41 -34.88 -5.90
C LEU A 126 4.32 -36.02 -5.41
N THR A 127 4.29 -37.15 -6.11
CA THR A 127 5.25 -38.25 -5.90
C THR A 127 6.66 -37.85 -6.35
N GLU A 128 7.68 -38.57 -5.87
CA GLU A 128 9.08 -38.33 -6.28
C GLU A 128 9.27 -38.41 -7.81
N ASP A 129 8.63 -39.37 -8.47
CA ASP A 129 8.72 -39.53 -9.93
C ASP A 129 8.07 -38.34 -10.66
N GLU A 130 6.91 -37.87 -10.20
CA GLU A 130 6.24 -36.68 -10.76
C GLU A 130 7.06 -35.42 -10.55
N LYS A 131 7.63 -35.24 -9.36
CA LYS A 131 8.52 -34.12 -9.04
C LYS A 131 9.74 -34.10 -9.96
N VAL A 132 10.42 -35.23 -10.13
CA VAL A 132 11.57 -35.35 -11.03
C VAL A 132 11.17 -35.00 -12.47
N ASN A 133 10.00 -35.45 -12.93
CA ASN A 133 9.49 -35.10 -14.24
C ASN A 133 9.23 -33.59 -14.38
N LYS A 134 8.62 -32.94 -13.39
CA LYS A 134 8.33 -31.49 -13.42
C LYS A 134 9.58 -30.63 -13.38
N VAL A 135 10.57 -31.05 -12.60
CA VAL A 135 11.91 -30.45 -12.63
C VAL A 135 12.51 -30.54 -14.04
N ASN A 136 12.47 -31.72 -14.66
CA ASN A 136 13.04 -31.90 -16.00
C ASN A 136 12.29 -31.10 -17.07
N GLU A 137 10.96 -30.99 -16.98
CA GLU A 137 10.16 -30.11 -17.85
C GLU A 137 10.64 -28.66 -17.73
N TYR A 138 10.77 -28.17 -16.50
CA TYR A 138 11.22 -26.81 -16.23
C TYR A 138 12.65 -26.56 -16.73
N LEU A 139 13.59 -27.48 -16.49
CA LEU A 139 14.99 -27.33 -16.92
C LEU A 139 15.13 -27.30 -18.44
N ASN A 140 14.27 -28.01 -19.18
CA ASN A 140 14.32 -28.06 -20.64
C ASN A 140 13.59 -26.89 -21.31
N GLY A 141 12.49 -26.41 -20.71
CA GLY A 141 11.60 -25.44 -21.34
C GLY A 141 11.51 -24.07 -20.67
N GLY A 142 12.12 -23.90 -19.49
CA GLY A 142 11.93 -22.72 -18.64
C GLY A 142 10.49 -22.59 -18.10
N PHE A 143 9.70 -23.65 -18.17
CA PHE A 143 8.29 -23.65 -17.80
C PHE A 143 7.86 -25.02 -17.28
N CYS A 144 7.06 -25.04 -16.22
CA CYS A 144 6.27 -26.22 -15.86
C CYS A 144 4.94 -25.80 -15.21
N GLU A 145 3.95 -26.69 -15.32
CA GLU A 145 2.66 -26.55 -14.64
C GLU A 145 2.23 -27.92 -14.10
N PHE A 146 1.63 -27.92 -12.92
CA PHE A 146 1.07 -29.12 -12.30
C PHE A 146 -0.08 -28.78 -11.36
N GLN A 147 -0.96 -29.75 -11.15
CA GLN A 147 -2.03 -29.70 -10.17
C GLN A 147 -1.65 -30.52 -8.94
N GLY A 148 -1.78 -29.94 -7.75
CA GLY A 148 -1.56 -30.60 -6.49
C GLY A 148 -2.73 -31.49 -6.07
N THR A 149 -2.48 -32.33 -5.07
CA THR A 149 -3.47 -33.26 -4.50
C THR A 149 -4.64 -32.56 -3.81
N ASP A 150 -4.44 -31.31 -3.38
CA ASP A 150 -5.45 -30.43 -2.81
C ASP A 150 -6.19 -29.56 -3.86
N GLY A 151 -5.89 -29.77 -5.13
CA GLY A 151 -6.51 -29.08 -6.25
C GLY A 151 -5.86 -27.75 -6.62
N ARG A 152 -4.81 -27.29 -5.92
CA ARG A 152 -4.05 -26.10 -6.32
C ARG A 152 -3.40 -26.30 -7.68
N ILE A 153 -3.30 -25.25 -8.48
CA ILE A 153 -2.54 -25.26 -9.74
C ILE A 153 -1.30 -24.41 -9.53
N VAL A 154 -0.13 -25.00 -9.75
CA VAL A 154 1.16 -24.31 -9.67
C VAL A 154 1.70 -24.13 -11.08
N THR A 155 1.96 -22.88 -11.46
CA THR A 155 2.60 -22.53 -12.72
C THR A 155 3.94 -21.86 -12.42
N ILE A 156 5.03 -22.37 -12.99
CA ILE A 156 6.40 -21.85 -12.76
C ILE A 156 6.99 -21.44 -14.10
N LYS A 157 7.35 -20.16 -14.24
CA LYS A 157 7.90 -19.54 -15.46
C LYS A 157 9.26 -18.92 -15.17
N GLN A 158 10.27 -19.33 -15.93
CA GLN A 158 11.60 -18.74 -15.85
C GLN A 158 11.57 -17.26 -16.25
N THR A 159 12.20 -16.41 -15.45
CA THR A 159 12.39 -14.99 -15.75
C THR A 159 13.84 -14.67 -16.10
N LYS A 160 14.80 -15.40 -15.50
CA LYS A 160 16.22 -15.34 -15.86
C LYS A 160 16.79 -16.76 -16.01
N PRO A 161 17.51 -17.05 -17.10
CA PRO A 161 18.16 -18.35 -17.27
C PRO A 161 19.24 -18.56 -16.21
N HIS A 162 19.57 -19.82 -15.92
CA HIS A 162 20.73 -20.15 -15.09
C HIS A 162 21.98 -20.17 -15.99
N ASP A 163 22.73 -19.06 -16.00
CA ASP A 163 23.88 -18.87 -16.89
C ASP A 163 25.03 -18.09 -16.22
N ILE A 164 26.10 -17.80 -16.97
CA ILE A 164 27.28 -17.10 -16.45
C ILE A 164 26.99 -15.66 -15.99
N GLN A 165 25.90 -15.05 -16.46
CA GLN A 165 25.48 -13.70 -16.08
C GLN A 165 24.51 -13.74 -14.90
N HIS A 166 23.82 -14.86 -14.73
CA HIS A 166 22.82 -15.10 -13.71
C HIS A 166 23.13 -16.44 -13.03
N GLU A 167 24.20 -16.46 -12.23
CA GLU A 167 24.76 -17.67 -11.59
C GLU A 167 23.71 -18.52 -10.86
N ASN A 168 22.59 -17.90 -10.48
CA ASN A 168 21.49 -18.57 -9.80
C ASN A 168 20.21 -18.70 -10.66
N GLY A 169 19.96 -17.85 -11.65
CA GLY A 169 18.67 -17.80 -12.37
C GLY A 169 17.52 -17.31 -11.48
N ALA A 170 16.34 -17.11 -12.09
CA ALA A 170 15.14 -16.64 -11.40
C ALA A 170 13.85 -17.12 -12.08
N CYS A 171 12.76 -17.20 -11.32
CA CYS A 171 11.44 -17.56 -11.84
C CYS A 171 10.30 -16.83 -11.12
N ASN A 172 9.15 -16.81 -11.78
CA ASN A 172 7.87 -16.44 -11.20
C ASN A 172 7.03 -17.70 -11.02
N ILE A 173 6.37 -17.79 -9.86
CA ILE A 173 5.50 -18.87 -9.46
C ILE A 173 4.11 -18.27 -9.22
N GLU A 174 3.10 -18.85 -9.87
CA GLU A 174 1.70 -18.58 -9.63
C GLU A 174 1.10 -19.79 -8.90
N ILE A 175 0.57 -19.59 -7.69
CA ILE A 175 -0.20 -20.61 -6.98
C ILE A 175 -1.68 -20.23 -7.04
N LYS A 176 -2.44 -21.01 -7.79
CA LYS A 176 -3.85 -20.74 -8.07
C LYS A 176 -4.77 -21.71 -7.34
N TYR A 177 -5.81 -21.17 -6.72
CA TYR A 177 -6.89 -21.91 -6.08
C TYR A 177 -8.24 -21.38 -6.57
N ASN A 178 -9.18 -22.26 -6.90
CA ASN A 178 -10.53 -21.82 -7.24
C ASN A 178 -11.34 -21.67 -5.95
N VAL A 179 -11.72 -20.44 -5.63
CA VAL A 179 -12.54 -20.12 -4.46
C VAL A 179 -13.92 -20.75 -4.61
N ALA A 180 -14.38 -21.43 -3.56
CA ALA A 180 -15.70 -22.05 -3.53
C ALA A 180 -16.82 -21.01 -3.47
N ASP A 181 -17.98 -21.33 -4.03
CA ASP A 181 -19.15 -20.43 -4.07
C ASP A 181 -19.57 -19.91 -2.69
N ALA A 182 -19.44 -20.76 -1.65
CA ALA A 182 -19.76 -20.41 -0.27
C ALA A 182 -18.88 -19.29 0.30
N ASP A 183 -17.67 -19.12 -0.24
CA ASP A 183 -16.70 -18.12 0.21
C ASP A 183 -16.71 -16.84 -0.63
N LEU A 184 -17.37 -16.81 -1.79
CA LEU A 184 -17.37 -15.64 -2.69
C LEU A 184 -17.90 -14.36 -2.02
N GLY A 185 -18.76 -14.49 -1.01
CA GLY A 185 -19.32 -13.37 -0.26
C GLY A 185 -18.25 -12.50 0.39
N LYS A 186 -17.25 -13.10 1.05
CA LYS A 186 -16.17 -12.33 1.72
C LYS A 186 -15.25 -11.65 0.72
N TYR A 187 -14.87 -12.30 -0.39
CA TYR A 187 -14.04 -11.69 -1.43
C TYR A 187 -14.78 -10.55 -2.15
N THR A 188 -16.09 -10.71 -2.39
CA THR A 188 -16.91 -9.63 -2.95
C THR A 188 -17.00 -8.45 -1.97
N LYS A 189 -17.05 -8.72 -0.66
CA LYS A 189 -16.99 -7.65 0.36
C LYS A 189 -15.62 -6.93 0.34
N LEU A 190 -14.51 -7.66 0.29
CA LEU A 190 -13.16 -7.08 0.15
C LEU A 190 -13.07 -6.12 -1.04
N ILE A 191 -13.59 -6.54 -2.20
CA ILE A 191 -13.68 -5.70 -3.40
C ILE A 191 -14.54 -4.46 -3.13
N ARG A 192 -15.74 -4.61 -2.55
CA ARG A 192 -16.65 -3.50 -2.25
C ARG A 192 -16.06 -2.49 -1.29
N ASP A 193 -15.40 -2.94 -0.23
CA ASP A 193 -14.77 -2.09 0.78
C ASP A 193 -13.60 -1.26 0.19
N ASN A 194 -13.08 -1.66 -0.98
CA ASN A 194 -11.98 -1.00 -1.69
C ASN A 194 -12.42 -0.39 -3.04
N TYR A 195 -13.71 -0.35 -3.33
CA TYR A 195 -14.26 0.25 -4.55
C TYR A 195 -15.09 1.49 -4.23
N ASN A 196 -14.71 2.63 -4.77
CA ASN A 196 -15.25 3.94 -4.42
C ASN A 196 -16.23 4.47 -5.48
N PHE A 197 -17.51 4.54 -5.13
CA PHE A 197 -18.52 5.09 -6.04
C PHE A 197 -18.47 6.62 -6.18
N ASN A 198 -17.99 7.35 -5.16
CA ASN A 198 -17.83 8.81 -5.23
C ASN A 198 -16.79 9.20 -6.29
N ALA A 199 -15.78 8.36 -6.50
CA ALA A 199 -14.76 8.54 -7.53
C ALA A 199 -15.30 8.48 -8.96
N LEU A 200 -16.54 8.01 -9.15
CA LEU A 200 -17.23 7.96 -10.45
C LEU A 200 -18.31 9.05 -10.60
N ALA A 201 -18.40 9.99 -9.66
CA ALA A 201 -19.46 11.01 -9.66
C ALA A 201 -19.49 11.83 -10.96
N SER A 202 -18.33 12.14 -11.56
CA SER A 202 -18.23 12.92 -12.80
C SER A 202 -18.78 12.21 -14.04
N VAL A 203 -18.87 10.87 -14.01
CA VAL A 203 -19.35 10.07 -15.15
C VAL A 203 -20.76 9.51 -14.96
N LYS A 204 -21.35 9.67 -13.78
CA LYS A 204 -22.66 9.13 -13.41
C LYS A 204 -23.81 9.56 -14.33
N GLU A 205 -23.71 10.72 -14.96
CA GLU A 205 -24.74 11.21 -15.90
C GLU A 205 -24.66 10.54 -17.28
N TYR A 206 -23.52 9.91 -17.61
CA TYR A 206 -23.25 9.30 -18.92
C TYR A 206 -23.38 7.78 -18.92
N MET A 207 -23.19 7.14 -17.75
CA MET A 207 -23.24 5.70 -17.59
C MET A 207 -23.96 5.32 -16.31
N ASP A 208 -24.68 4.19 -16.34
CA ASP A 208 -25.23 3.61 -15.13
C ASP A 208 -24.08 3.01 -14.29
N ILE A 209 -23.89 3.57 -13.10
CA ILE A 209 -22.84 3.16 -12.16
C ILE A 209 -23.38 2.18 -11.10
N GLU A 210 -24.57 1.63 -11.29
CA GLU A 210 -25.07 0.51 -10.48
C GLU A 210 -24.35 -0.80 -10.88
N THR A 211 -23.88 -1.55 -9.88
CA THR A 211 -23.22 -2.83 -10.08
C THR A 211 -23.52 -3.77 -8.92
N ASP A 212 -23.75 -5.03 -9.23
CA ASP A 212 -23.92 -6.10 -8.26
C ASP A 212 -22.60 -6.82 -7.94
N PHE A 213 -21.50 -6.39 -8.56
CA PHE A 213 -20.18 -7.02 -8.50
C PHE A 213 -20.20 -8.48 -9.00
N THR A 214 -21.05 -8.80 -9.98
CA THR A 214 -21.06 -10.12 -10.66
C THR A 214 -19.71 -10.43 -11.28
N GLU A 215 -19.15 -9.48 -12.02
CA GLU A 215 -17.83 -9.54 -12.66
C GLU A 215 -16.90 -8.48 -12.08
N CYS A 216 -15.96 -8.91 -11.25
CA CYS A 216 -15.03 -8.02 -10.56
C CYS A 216 -13.72 -8.72 -10.18
N SER A 217 -12.70 -7.93 -9.85
CA SER A 217 -11.44 -8.45 -9.32
C SER A 217 -10.77 -7.46 -8.38
N ILE A 218 -9.86 -7.97 -7.56
CA ILE A 218 -8.89 -7.18 -6.82
C ILE A 218 -7.50 -7.79 -7.03
N GLU A 219 -6.50 -6.94 -7.21
CA GLU A 219 -5.09 -7.29 -7.24
C GLU A 219 -4.31 -6.33 -6.36
N VAL A 220 -3.39 -6.85 -5.55
CA VAL A 220 -2.47 -6.06 -4.75
C VAL A 220 -1.04 -6.46 -5.10
N ASN A 221 -0.24 -5.49 -5.52
CA ASN A 221 1.16 -5.65 -5.90
C ASN A 221 2.06 -4.91 -4.90
N LEU A 222 2.81 -5.67 -4.11
CA LEU A 222 3.69 -5.16 -3.05
C LEU A 222 4.95 -4.49 -3.59
N GLN A 223 5.40 -4.84 -4.80
CA GLN A 223 6.56 -4.21 -5.43
C GLN A 223 6.24 -2.80 -5.93
N ASN A 224 5.07 -2.65 -6.54
CA ASN A 224 4.59 -1.36 -7.04
C ASN A 224 3.90 -0.53 -5.94
N LYS A 225 3.63 -1.14 -4.78
CA LYS A 225 2.80 -0.58 -3.69
C LYS A 225 1.45 -0.10 -4.22
N GLU A 226 0.79 -0.95 -5.00
CA GLU A 226 -0.40 -0.60 -5.77
C GLU A 226 -1.49 -1.65 -5.55
N ALA A 227 -2.72 -1.19 -5.34
CA ALA A 227 -3.93 -1.99 -5.39
C ALA A 227 -4.78 -1.58 -6.60
N ILE A 228 -5.33 -2.57 -7.28
CA ILE A 228 -6.26 -2.39 -8.40
C ILE A 228 -7.54 -3.15 -8.10
N VAL A 229 -8.65 -2.42 -8.03
CA VAL A 229 -9.98 -3.02 -8.00
C VAL A 229 -10.62 -2.81 -9.37
N ALA A 230 -11.16 -3.87 -9.96
CA ALA A 230 -11.78 -3.83 -11.27
C ALA A 230 -13.24 -4.27 -11.19
N VAL A 231 -14.12 -3.55 -11.87
CA VAL A 231 -15.54 -3.90 -11.98
C VAL A 231 -16.00 -3.73 -13.42
N GLN A 232 -16.71 -4.75 -13.92
CA GLN A 232 -17.32 -4.72 -15.22
C GLN A 232 -18.74 -4.16 -15.11
N TYR A 233 -19.03 -3.12 -15.89
CA TYR A 233 -20.35 -2.53 -16.03
C TYR A 233 -20.99 -2.95 -17.34
N TYR A 234 -22.30 -3.15 -17.32
CA TYR A 234 -23.11 -3.46 -18.49
C TYR A 234 -24.22 -2.44 -18.66
N PHE A 235 -24.36 -1.85 -19.85
CA PHE A 235 -25.41 -0.90 -20.16
C PHE A 235 -25.65 -0.76 -21.66
N ASP A 236 -26.85 -0.31 -22.04
CA ASP A 236 -27.42 -0.44 -23.40
C ASP A 236 -26.63 0.23 -24.55
N ASP A 237 -25.74 1.18 -24.27
CA ASP A 237 -25.00 1.92 -25.31
C ASP A 237 -23.66 2.47 -24.79
N ALA A 238 -22.65 1.61 -24.67
CA ALA A 238 -21.31 2.01 -24.23
C ALA A 238 -20.64 2.99 -25.19
N GLU A 239 -20.95 2.90 -26.48
CA GLU A 239 -20.41 3.80 -27.50
C GLU A 239 -20.96 5.22 -27.36
N LYS A 240 -22.24 5.38 -27.02
CA LYS A 240 -22.80 6.70 -26.71
C LYS A 240 -22.20 7.28 -25.44
N ALA A 241 -22.03 6.50 -24.37
CA ALA A 241 -21.38 6.99 -23.15
C ALA A 241 -19.95 7.47 -23.44
N LYS A 242 -19.19 6.71 -24.24
CA LYS A 242 -17.85 7.09 -24.70
C LYS A 242 -17.86 8.42 -25.45
N GLN A 243 -18.78 8.60 -26.39
CA GLN A 243 -18.92 9.85 -27.16
C GLN A 243 -19.28 11.03 -26.25
N SER A 244 -20.27 10.87 -25.37
CA SER A 244 -20.68 11.93 -24.45
C SER A 244 -19.57 12.34 -23.48
N ILE A 245 -18.83 11.37 -22.92
CA ILE A 245 -17.66 11.66 -22.06
C ILE A 245 -16.58 12.40 -22.85
N SER A 246 -16.31 11.98 -24.09
CA SER A 246 -15.31 12.62 -24.95
C SER A 246 -15.68 14.06 -25.30
N ASP A 247 -16.96 14.34 -25.55
CA ASP A 247 -17.44 15.67 -25.95
C ASP A 247 -17.50 16.64 -24.75
N ASP A 248 -17.94 16.14 -23.59
CA ASP A 248 -18.27 17.00 -22.43
C ASP A 248 -17.11 17.18 -21.45
N LEU A 249 -16.39 16.11 -21.10
CA LEU A 249 -15.44 16.12 -19.97
C LEU A 249 -13.99 16.47 -20.36
N LYS A 250 -13.69 16.52 -21.66
CA LYS A 250 -12.38 16.93 -22.22
C LYS A 250 -11.15 16.25 -21.58
N TYR A 251 -11.31 15.04 -21.08
CA TYR A 251 -10.19 14.23 -20.60
C TYR A 251 -9.30 13.77 -21.75
N GLU A 252 -8.04 13.46 -21.44
CA GLU A 252 -7.13 12.84 -22.40
C GLU A 252 -7.46 11.36 -22.57
N TRP A 253 -7.69 10.96 -23.82
CA TRP A 253 -7.95 9.57 -24.20
C TRP A 253 -6.65 8.88 -24.60
N ARG A 254 -6.54 7.61 -24.23
CA ARG A 254 -5.41 6.74 -24.57
C ARG A 254 -5.89 5.35 -25.00
N GLU A 255 -4.95 4.52 -25.41
CA GLU A 255 -5.21 3.11 -25.68
C GLU A 255 -4.73 2.24 -24.50
N TRP A 256 -5.59 1.33 -24.06
CA TRP A 256 -5.29 0.28 -23.09
C TRP A 256 -5.41 -1.09 -23.77
N ASN A 257 -4.28 -1.76 -24.04
CA ASN A 257 -4.26 -3.05 -24.74
C ASN A 257 -5.09 -3.08 -26.05
N GLY A 258 -5.07 -1.97 -26.80
CA GLY A 258 -5.84 -1.82 -28.04
C GLY A 258 -7.30 -1.40 -27.86
N HIS A 259 -7.71 -1.02 -26.65
CA HIS A 259 -9.03 -0.50 -26.33
C HIS A 259 -9.00 0.99 -25.98
N PRO A 260 -9.95 1.81 -26.44
CA PRO A 260 -10.09 3.18 -25.97
C PRO A 260 -10.25 3.22 -24.44
N ALA A 261 -9.47 4.08 -23.79
CA ALA A 261 -9.53 4.28 -22.36
C ALA A 261 -9.35 5.75 -21.99
N VAL A 262 -9.92 6.13 -20.86
CA VAL A 262 -9.82 7.47 -20.28
C VAL A 262 -9.53 7.36 -18.80
N ASP A 263 -8.62 8.20 -18.31
CA ASP A 263 -8.29 8.28 -16.88
C ASP A 263 -8.99 9.47 -16.24
N ILE A 264 -9.58 9.23 -15.06
CA ILE A 264 -10.30 10.21 -14.25
C ILE A 264 -9.75 10.13 -12.83
N SER A 265 -9.12 11.20 -12.37
CA SER A 265 -8.56 11.27 -11.02
C SER A 265 -9.62 11.67 -10.00
N TYR A 266 -9.56 11.07 -8.81
CA TYR A 266 -10.33 11.44 -7.63
C TYR A 266 -9.41 11.34 -6.40
N GLY A 267 -8.70 12.43 -6.10
CA GLY A 267 -7.63 12.44 -5.10
C GLY A 267 -6.62 11.31 -5.33
N MET A 268 -6.50 10.38 -4.37
CA MET A 268 -5.60 9.21 -4.46
C MET A 268 -6.07 8.06 -5.37
N ILE A 269 -7.28 8.13 -5.93
CA ILE A 269 -7.86 7.07 -6.75
C ILE A 269 -7.76 7.48 -8.22
N ARG A 270 -7.06 6.69 -9.02
CA ARG A 270 -7.10 6.80 -10.49
C ARG A 270 -8.15 5.83 -11.02
N ASN A 271 -9.17 6.37 -11.67
CA ASN A 271 -10.18 5.58 -12.37
C ASN A 271 -9.79 5.46 -13.84
N THR A 272 -9.62 4.26 -14.36
CA THR A 272 -9.42 4.01 -15.79
C THR A 272 -10.69 3.34 -16.34
N LEU A 273 -11.42 4.05 -17.19
CA LEU A 273 -12.59 3.52 -17.89
C LEU A 273 -12.11 2.95 -19.23
N ILE A 274 -12.33 1.65 -19.45
CA ILE A 274 -11.88 0.92 -20.64
C ILE A 274 -13.10 0.46 -21.43
N PHE A 275 -13.23 0.96 -22.65
CA PHE A 275 -14.35 0.68 -23.54
C PHE A 275 -13.96 -0.44 -24.52
N ASP A 276 -14.50 -1.66 -24.34
CA ASP A 276 -14.26 -2.74 -25.30
C ASP A 276 -15.25 -2.62 -26.46
N SER A 277 -14.80 -2.07 -27.59
CA SER A 277 -15.61 -1.95 -28.81
C SER A 277 -16.12 -3.29 -29.38
N ARG A 278 -15.64 -4.44 -28.89
CA ARG A 278 -16.13 -5.78 -29.27
C ARG A 278 -17.30 -6.25 -28.41
N SER A 279 -17.47 -5.65 -27.23
CA SER A 279 -18.61 -5.86 -26.32
C SER A 279 -19.32 -4.51 -26.18
N VAL A 280 -20.23 -4.25 -27.12
CA VAL A 280 -20.89 -2.95 -27.33
C VAL A 280 -21.56 -2.36 -26.09
N ASP A 281 -21.80 -3.21 -25.08
CA ASP A 281 -22.59 -2.89 -23.91
C ASP A 281 -21.76 -2.99 -22.61
N ALA A 282 -20.42 -3.02 -22.69
CA ALA A 282 -19.58 -3.31 -21.53
C ALA A 282 -18.40 -2.34 -21.36
N VAL A 283 -18.25 -1.79 -20.15
CA VAL A 283 -17.11 -0.94 -19.74
C VAL A 283 -16.44 -1.53 -18.51
N LEU A 284 -15.13 -1.77 -18.61
CA LEU A 284 -14.32 -2.17 -17.46
C LEU A 284 -13.81 -0.91 -16.78
N ILE A 285 -14.10 -0.76 -15.49
CA ILE A 285 -13.55 0.31 -14.68
C ILE A 285 -12.48 -0.28 -13.78
N LEU A 286 -11.27 0.29 -13.84
CA LEU A 286 -10.19 0.01 -12.90
C LEU A 286 -10.08 1.18 -11.93
N GLN A 287 -10.04 0.91 -10.63
CA GLN A 287 -9.66 1.88 -9.61
C GLN A 287 -8.30 1.48 -9.05
N THR A 288 -7.32 2.33 -9.29
CA THR A 288 -5.94 2.14 -8.84
C THR A 288 -5.62 3.09 -7.70
N SER A 289 -4.98 2.59 -6.64
CA SER A 289 -4.46 3.42 -5.54
C SER A 289 -3.19 2.85 -4.94
N ASN A 290 -2.39 3.72 -4.32
CA ASN A 290 -1.23 3.34 -3.52
C ASN A 290 -1.54 3.29 -2.01
N GLU A 291 -2.78 3.60 -1.61
CA GLU A 291 -3.25 3.39 -0.25
C GLU A 291 -3.70 1.94 -0.09
N LEU A 292 -2.94 1.15 0.67
CA LEU A 292 -3.16 -0.30 0.78
C LEU A 292 -3.79 -0.71 2.11
N ASN A 293 -3.64 0.11 3.16
CA ASN A 293 -3.96 -0.23 4.55
C ASN A 293 -5.23 0.47 5.06
N SER A 294 -5.95 1.14 4.17
CA SER A 294 -7.21 1.82 4.48
C SER A 294 -8.27 1.37 3.46
N PRO A 295 -9.52 1.09 3.91
CA PRO A 295 -10.62 0.86 2.99
C PRO A 295 -10.92 2.14 2.20
N LEU A 296 -11.16 2.00 0.91
CA LEU A 296 -11.35 3.15 0.00
C LEU A 296 -12.81 3.40 -0.38
N ALA A 297 -13.76 2.54 -0.02
CA ALA A 297 -15.17 2.70 -0.40
C ALA A 297 -15.77 4.04 0.03
N GLU A 298 -15.41 4.52 1.23
CA GLU A 298 -15.92 5.75 1.82
C GLU A 298 -14.95 6.94 1.69
N TYR A 299 -13.81 6.75 1.02
CA TYR A 299 -12.87 7.82 0.79
C TYR A 299 -13.54 9.01 0.07
N LEU A 300 -13.29 10.22 0.58
CA LEU A 300 -13.70 11.46 -0.04
C LEU A 300 -12.46 12.23 -0.44
N GLU A 301 -12.40 12.60 -1.73
CA GLU A 301 -11.36 13.50 -2.20
C GLU A 301 -11.43 14.82 -1.42
N PRO A 302 -10.33 15.24 -0.78
CA PRO A 302 -10.31 16.47 -0.03
C PRO A 302 -10.44 17.67 -0.97
N GLU A 303 -11.21 18.69 -0.57
CA GLU A 303 -11.33 19.94 -1.35
C GLU A 303 -9.96 20.60 -1.55
N PHE A 304 -9.11 20.54 -0.51
CA PHE A 304 -7.76 21.07 -0.47
C PHE A 304 -6.75 19.97 -0.12
N SER A 305 -5.68 19.87 -0.90
CA SER A 305 -4.56 18.95 -0.66
C SER A 305 -3.24 19.54 -1.13
N LEU A 306 -2.12 19.02 -0.63
CA LEU A 306 -0.79 19.47 -1.04
C LEU A 306 -0.58 19.31 -2.56
N ALA A 307 -1.01 18.18 -3.14
CA ALA A 307 -0.96 17.98 -4.58
C ALA A 307 -1.74 19.05 -5.35
N LYS A 308 -2.94 19.45 -4.88
CA LYS A 308 -3.74 20.53 -5.50
C LYS A 308 -3.08 21.90 -5.41
N PHE A 309 -2.24 22.13 -4.40
CA PHE A 309 -1.41 23.32 -4.28
C PHE A 309 -0.08 23.23 -5.04
N GLY A 310 0.17 22.12 -5.76
CA GLY A 310 1.34 21.96 -6.61
C GLY A 310 2.57 21.37 -5.92
N PHE A 311 2.41 20.75 -4.75
CA PHE A 311 3.49 19.98 -4.14
C PHE A 311 3.72 18.68 -4.92
N GLY A 312 4.96 18.42 -5.30
CA GLY A 312 5.42 17.10 -5.75
C GLY A 312 5.83 16.23 -4.57
N PHE A 313 5.79 14.91 -4.73
CA PHE A 313 6.25 13.96 -3.71
C PHE A 313 7.47 13.21 -4.21
N ASP A 314 8.38 12.85 -3.31
CA ASP A 314 9.48 11.93 -3.61
C ASP A 314 8.96 10.52 -3.94
N ASP A 315 9.81 9.67 -4.54
CA ASP A 315 9.44 8.30 -4.91
C ASP A 315 8.98 7.46 -3.70
N ALA A 316 9.49 7.78 -2.50
CA ALA A 316 9.10 7.12 -1.27
C ALA A 316 7.77 7.66 -0.70
N GLY A 317 7.30 8.83 -1.17
CA GLY A 317 6.13 9.53 -0.66
C GLY A 317 6.30 10.04 0.77
N THR A 318 7.53 10.23 1.23
CA THR A 318 7.85 10.67 2.60
C THR A 318 7.96 12.19 2.74
N CYS A 319 8.20 12.90 1.63
CA CYS A 319 8.40 14.34 1.61
C CYS A 319 7.62 14.97 0.45
N ALA A 320 6.83 16.00 0.75
CA ALA A 320 6.17 16.83 -0.24
C ALA A 320 6.96 18.12 -0.44
N VAL A 321 7.26 18.51 -1.68
CA VAL A 321 8.02 19.72 -2.00
C VAL A 321 7.25 20.58 -3.00
N TYR A 322 7.04 21.83 -2.63
CA TYR A 322 6.60 22.87 -3.53
C TYR A 322 7.80 23.74 -3.92
N GLU A 323 7.99 23.98 -5.21
CA GLU A 323 9.08 24.79 -5.75
C GLU A 323 8.53 26.01 -6.50
N ASP A 324 9.13 27.17 -6.27
CA ASP A 324 8.84 28.43 -6.94
C ASP A 324 10.13 29.02 -7.49
N GLN A 325 10.20 29.23 -8.79
CA GLN A 325 11.45 29.60 -9.46
C GLN A 325 11.64 31.11 -9.62
N GLU A 326 10.55 31.89 -9.56
CA GLU A 326 10.55 33.31 -9.90
C GLU A 326 10.10 34.17 -8.71
N PRO A 327 10.71 35.34 -8.45
CA PRO A 327 11.85 35.94 -9.16
C PRO A 327 13.22 35.34 -8.78
N HIS A 328 13.24 34.39 -7.85
CA HIS A 328 14.38 33.57 -7.45
C HIS A 328 13.82 32.32 -6.79
N TYR A 329 14.66 31.31 -6.63
CA TYR A 329 14.22 30.02 -6.11
C TYR A 329 13.76 30.13 -4.66
N LYS A 330 12.55 29.61 -4.40
CA LYS A 330 12.01 29.30 -3.08
C LYS A 330 11.44 27.90 -3.09
N SER A 331 11.47 27.24 -1.94
CA SER A 331 10.75 25.98 -1.75
C SER A 331 10.16 25.88 -0.35
N VAL A 332 9.06 25.14 -0.27
CA VAL A 332 8.50 24.65 1.00
C VAL A 332 8.46 23.14 0.92
N ALA A 333 9.08 22.47 1.88
CA ALA A 333 9.02 21.03 2.01
C ALA A 333 8.32 20.61 3.29
N ILE A 334 7.52 19.55 3.24
CA ILE A 334 6.73 19.04 4.36
C ILE A 334 6.97 17.53 4.51
N CYS A 335 7.33 17.12 5.72
CA CYS A 335 7.48 15.73 6.13
C CYS A 335 6.62 15.45 7.36
N ARG A 336 5.96 14.30 7.38
CA ARG A 336 5.20 13.83 8.54
C ARG A 336 5.53 12.39 8.88
N GLU A 337 5.51 12.09 10.17
CA GLU A 337 5.89 10.76 10.68
C GLU A 337 4.99 9.66 10.09
N GLU A 338 3.70 9.93 9.88
CA GLU A 338 2.77 8.98 9.27
C GLU A 338 3.06 8.68 7.79
N TRP A 339 3.91 9.47 7.12
CA TRP A 339 4.33 9.21 5.74
C TRP A 339 5.62 8.39 5.65
N GLY A 340 6.31 8.20 6.77
CA GLY A 340 7.60 7.55 6.86
C GLY A 340 8.66 8.45 7.50
N GLN A 341 9.83 7.88 7.76
CA GLN A 341 10.92 8.60 8.40
C GLN A 341 11.70 9.43 7.38
N HIS A 342 11.67 10.76 7.54
CA HIS A 342 12.58 11.66 6.82
C HIS A 342 13.98 11.60 7.43
N THR A 343 15.02 11.55 6.59
CA THR A 343 16.40 11.29 7.04
C THR A 343 16.98 12.40 7.91
N ASP A 344 16.52 13.63 7.71
CA ASP A 344 17.09 14.82 8.35
C ASP A 344 16.29 15.26 9.60
N GLY A 345 15.15 14.60 9.86
CA GLY A 345 14.39 14.75 11.11
C GLY A 345 13.65 16.07 11.31
N TRP A 346 13.57 16.93 10.29
CA TRP A 346 12.68 18.11 10.27
C TRP A 346 11.32 17.76 9.66
N ASN A 347 10.32 18.58 9.97
CA ASN A 347 8.92 18.43 9.54
C ASN A 347 8.49 19.46 8.51
N ILE A 348 9.05 20.67 8.56
CA ILE A 348 8.83 21.71 7.55
C ILE A 348 10.17 22.34 7.21
N GLU A 349 10.43 22.57 5.94
CA GLU A 349 11.56 23.38 5.47
C GLU A 349 11.03 24.56 4.64
N LEU A 350 11.55 25.75 4.89
CA LEU A 350 11.50 26.85 3.93
C LEU A 350 12.93 27.08 3.42
N MET A 351 13.11 27.11 2.10
CA MET A 351 14.31 27.65 1.47
C MET A 351 13.95 28.89 0.67
N ASP A 352 14.67 29.98 0.86
CA ASP A 352 14.54 31.21 0.07
C ASP A 352 15.95 31.68 -0.32
N THR A 353 16.26 31.59 -1.61
CA THR A 353 17.62 31.89 -2.09
C THR A 353 17.97 33.37 -2.07
N ASN A 354 17.01 34.28 -1.78
CA ASN A 354 17.29 35.71 -1.81
C ASN A 354 16.37 36.54 -0.91
N VAL A 355 16.72 36.61 0.37
CA VAL A 355 16.22 37.60 1.33
C VAL A 355 17.22 38.74 1.42
N ASN A 356 17.01 39.82 0.66
CA ASN A 356 17.93 40.98 0.57
C ASN A 356 19.40 40.59 0.28
N GLY A 357 19.59 39.61 -0.60
CA GLY A 357 20.89 39.08 -1.01
C GLY A 357 21.50 38.09 -0.01
N TYR A 358 20.69 37.53 0.89
CA TYR A 358 21.06 36.39 1.74
C TYR A 358 20.27 35.16 1.31
N PHE A 359 20.91 33.99 1.34
CA PHE A 359 20.22 32.71 1.30
C PHE A 359 19.66 32.43 2.68
N LEU A 360 18.38 32.12 2.80
CA LEU A 360 17.67 31.75 4.03
C LEU A 360 17.24 30.30 3.92
N ILE A 361 17.47 29.52 4.97
CA ILE A 361 16.84 28.22 5.16
C ILE A 361 16.34 28.08 6.60
N MET A 362 15.14 27.53 6.75
CA MET A 362 14.48 27.33 8.03
C MET A 362 13.99 25.90 8.13
N TRP A 363 14.28 25.23 9.23
CA TRP A 363 13.77 23.89 9.52
C TRP A 363 12.91 23.93 10.79
N TYR A 364 11.67 23.47 10.69
CA TYR A 364 10.81 23.22 11.85
C TYR A 364 10.97 21.77 12.31
N HIS A 365 11.22 21.58 13.60
CA HIS A 365 11.24 20.27 14.24
C HIS A 365 10.05 20.17 15.20
N LEU A 366 9.02 19.41 14.82
CA LEU A 366 7.78 19.26 15.59
C LEU A 366 8.03 18.70 16.99
N LYS A 367 8.95 17.73 17.10
CA LYS A 367 9.27 17.05 18.37
C LYS A 367 9.86 18.00 19.42
N ASP A 368 10.69 18.93 18.98
CA ASP A 368 11.38 19.90 19.84
C ASP A 368 10.64 21.24 19.91
N ASP A 369 9.57 21.38 19.12
CA ASP A 369 8.77 22.60 18.94
C ASP A 369 9.64 23.84 18.70
N MET A 370 10.52 23.72 17.69
CA MET A 370 11.53 24.73 17.41
C MET A 370 11.78 24.92 15.92
N TYR A 371 12.15 26.15 15.56
CA TYR A 371 12.75 26.47 14.28
C TYR A 371 14.27 26.60 14.42
N HIS A 372 15.03 25.92 13.55
CA HIS A 372 16.43 26.20 13.31
C HIS A 372 16.54 27.09 12.07
N ILE A 373 17.15 28.27 12.20
CA ILE A 373 17.13 29.30 11.17
C ILE A 373 18.56 29.61 10.77
N ASN A 374 18.88 29.44 9.49
CA ASN A 374 20.19 29.71 8.95
C ASN A 374 20.12 30.74 7.82
N ILE A 375 21.08 31.68 7.82
CA ILE A 375 21.34 32.53 6.66
C ILE A 375 22.78 32.41 6.19
N GLU A 376 22.98 32.49 4.89
CA GLU A 376 24.30 32.51 4.25
C GLU A 376 24.45 33.70 3.32
N LYS A 377 25.64 34.32 3.33
CA LYS A 377 26.07 35.30 2.33
C LYS A 377 27.57 35.33 2.19
N ASP A 378 28.06 35.36 0.95
CA ASP A 378 29.48 35.48 0.61
C ASP A 378 30.39 34.43 1.32
N GLY A 379 29.87 33.22 1.52
CA GLY A 379 30.57 32.11 2.21
C GLY A 379 30.62 32.21 3.74
N ALA A 380 29.96 33.21 4.33
CA ALA A 380 29.73 33.28 5.77
C ALA A 380 28.29 32.84 6.09
N ASN A 381 28.12 32.05 7.15
CA ASN A 381 26.81 31.64 7.63
C ASN A 381 26.58 32.06 9.10
N CYS A 382 25.31 32.19 9.46
CA CYS A 382 24.85 32.43 10.82
C CYS A 382 23.61 31.60 11.08
N THR A 383 23.46 31.12 12.32
CA THR A 383 22.26 30.41 12.73
C THR A 383 21.83 30.80 14.14
N TYR A 384 20.54 30.64 14.41
CA TYR A 384 19.95 30.63 15.73
C TYR A 384 18.68 29.76 15.75
N ASP A 385 18.24 29.41 16.96
CA ASP A 385 17.03 28.65 17.22
C ASP A 385 15.93 29.55 17.81
N ILE A 386 14.68 29.27 17.45
CA ILE A 386 13.48 29.77 18.13
C ILE A 386 12.76 28.58 18.75
N TYR A 387 12.54 28.60 20.06
CA TYR A 387 11.74 27.60 20.79
C TYR A 387 10.35 28.16 21.07
N LEU A 388 9.33 27.70 20.35
CA LEU A 388 7.99 28.34 20.31
C LEU A 388 7.29 28.26 21.67
N THR A 389 7.13 27.05 22.23
CA THR A 389 6.49 26.87 23.55
C THR A 389 7.23 27.56 24.70
N ARG A 390 8.57 27.68 24.60
CA ARG A 390 9.38 28.32 25.66
C ARG A 390 9.46 29.84 25.50
N ASN A 391 9.15 30.36 24.31
CA ASN A 391 9.35 31.75 23.95
C ASN A 391 10.80 32.20 24.23
N GLU A 392 11.75 31.37 23.78
CA GLU A 392 13.20 31.54 23.99
C GLU A 392 13.95 31.47 22.66
N TYR A 393 15.05 32.21 22.57
CA TYR A 393 16.00 32.14 21.45
C TYR A 393 17.30 31.49 21.92
N GLY A 394 17.92 30.68 21.06
CA GLY A 394 19.11 29.92 21.43
C GLY A 394 20.08 29.68 20.27
N TRP A 395 21.18 29.01 20.61
CA TRP A 395 22.14 28.46 19.64
C TRP A 395 22.68 29.47 18.60
N GLU A 396 22.93 30.70 19.02
CA GLU A 396 23.52 31.72 18.16
C GLU A 396 24.96 31.34 17.76
N GLN A 397 25.18 31.08 16.47
CA GLN A 397 26.48 30.73 15.90
C GLN A 397 26.81 31.61 14.69
N PRO A 398 28.09 31.99 14.48
CA PRO A 398 29.26 31.62 15.29
C PRO A 398 29.39 32.43 16.59
N ASP A 399 28.78 33.61 16.65
CA ASP A 399 28.74 34.48 17.82
C ASP A 399 27.56 35.46 17.72
N LYS A 400 27.11 35.99 18.85
CA LYS A 400 25.94 36.88 18.94
C LYS A 400 26.06 38.13 18.07
N ASP A 401 27.22 38.80 18.07
CA ASP A 401 27.41 40.05 17.34
C ASP A 401 27.32 39.83 15.83
N THR A 402 27.86 38.71 15.34
CA THR A 402 27.79 38.32 13.92
C THR A 402 26.37 37.93 13.52
N VAL A 403 25.68 37.10 14.31
CA VAL A 403 24.27 36.71 14.08
C VAL A 403 23.40 37.97 13.98
N HIS A 404 23.46 38.84 14.99
CA HIS A 404 22.66 40.06 15.06
C HIS A 404 22.91 40.95 13.85
N ARG A 405 24.17 41.16 13.47
CA ARG A 405 24.52 41.98 12.31
C ARG A 405 23.95 41.40 11.00
N MET A 406 24.14 40.10 10.75
CA MET A 406 23.74 39.48 9.49
C MET A 406 22.21 39.40 9.36
N PHE A 407 21.49 38.99 10.40
CA PHE A 407 20.02 38.94 10.37
C PHE A 407 19.39 40.33 10.30
N ASN A 408 19.91 41.31 11.05
CA ASN A 408 19.43 42.69 10.91
C ASN A 408 19.64 43.24 9.50
N ASN A 409 20.76 42.90 8.83
CA ASN A 409 20.98 43.28 7.43
C ASN A 409 20.03 42.55 6.47
N ALA A 410 19.76 41.27 6.70
CA ALA A 410 18.85 40.47 5.87
C ALA A 410 17.41 40.97 5.97
N PHE A 411 16.95 41.38 7.15
CA PHE A 411 15.55 41.75 7.39
C PHE A 411 15.31 43.25 7.58
N GLY A 412 16.35 44.08 7.52
CA GLY A 412 16.25 45.54 7.65
C GLY A 412 15.87 46.02 9.05
N THR A 413 16.31 45.32 10.10
CA THR A 413 15.98 45.58 11.51
C THR A 413 17.18 46.11 12.30
N GLN A 414 16.99 46.39 13.60
CA GLN A 414 18.09 46.75 14.52
C GLN A 414 18.00 46.01 15.87
N GLY A 415 19.15 45.75 16.48
CA GLY A 415 19.21 45.09 17.79
C GLY A 415 18.60 43.69 17.75
N ASP A 416 17.69 43.41 18.68
CA ASP A 416 17.04 42.10 18.83
C ASP A 416 15.74 41.99 17.99
N GLU A 417 15.38 43.00 17.20
CA GLU A 417 14.12 43.02 16.42
C GLU A 417 14.07 42.00 15.27
N PHE A 418 15.19 41.35 14.94
CA PHE A 418 15.26 40.38 13.84
C PHE A 418 14.66 39.02 14.20
N TYR A 419 14.59 38.63 15.49
CA TYR A 419 14.35 37.24 15.88
C TYR A 419 13.07 36.65 15.29
N ASP A 420 11.99 37.44 15.22
CA ASP A 420 10.69 36.97 14.71
C ASP A 420 10.52 37.22 13.20
N LYS A 421 11.47 37.89 12.54
CA LYS A 421 11.34 38.29 11.12
C LYS A 421 11.38 37.13 10.14
N PRO A 422 12.25 36.11 10.29
CA PRO A 422 12.21 34.96 9.41
C PRO A 422 10.87 34.21 9.46
N LEU A 423 10.29 34.04 10.66
CA LEU A 423 8.99 33.39 10.80
C LEU A 423 7.87 34.23 10.18
N ALA A 424 7.87 35.55 10.39
CA ALA A 424 6.92 36.45 9.74
C ALA A 424 7.06 36.43 8.20
N HIS A 425 8.29 36.31 7.68
CA HIS A 425 8.56 36.15 6.25
C HIS A 425 8.00 34.83 5.71
N PHE A 426 8.18 33.73 6.46
CA PHE A 426 7.62 32.43 6.06
C PHE A 426 6.08 32.45 6.08
N GLU A 427 5.48 32.96 7.15
CA GLU A 427 4.02 33.08 7.28
C GLU A 427 3.43 33.91 6.15
N GLN A 428 4.06 35.05 5.83
CA GLN A 428 3.64 35.87 4.70
C GLN A 428 3.73 35.11 3.37
N TYR A 429 4.82 34.38 3.13
CA TYR A 429 4.98 33.61 1.90
C TYR A 429 3.91 32.53 1.74
N VAL A 430 3.61 31.77 2.80
CA VAL A 430 2.57 30.74 2.81
C VAL A 430 1.19 31.36 2.61
N GLN A 431 0.90 32.46 3.30
CA GLN A 431 -0.37 33.17 3.17
C GLN A 431 -0.58 33.76 1.76
N GLU A 432 0.46 34.33 1.14
CA GLU A 432 0.40 34.87 -0.21
C GLU A 432 0.25 33.78 -1.26
N ARG A 433 0.92 32.63 -1.08
CA ARG A 433 0.95 31.57 -2.07
C ARG A 433 -0.24 30.61 -1.99
N PHE A 434 -0.63 30.23 -0.77
CA PHE A 434 -1.60 29.19 -0.51
C PHE A 434 -2.88 29.72 0.16
N GLY A 435 -2.88 30.97 0.63
CA GLY A 435 -4.06 31.59 1.21
C GLY A 435 -4.39 31.14 2.64
N MET A 436 -3.44 30.51 3.34
CA MET A 436 -3.62 29.92 4.68
C MET A 436 -2.39 30.10 5.57
N SER A 437 -2.47 29.64 6.82
CA SER A 437 -1.34 29.63 7.77
C SER A 437 -0.35 28.50 7.51
N ILE A 438 0.84 28.56 8.11
CA ILE A 438 1.82 27.44 8.08
C ILE A 438 1.20 26.18 8.69
N GLU A 439 0.45 26.30 9.78
CA GLU A 439 -0.19 25.18 10.46
C GLU A 439 -1.26 24.51 9.60
N ASP A 440 -2.09 25.32 8.92
CA ASP A 440 -3.11 24.80 8.01
C ASP A 440 -2.48 24.10 6.81
N LEU A 441 -1.42 24.68 6.22
CA LEU A 441 -0.65 24.05 5.15
C LEU A 441 -0.04 22.72 5.64
N TYR A 442 0.54 22.71 6.84
CA TYR A 442 1.08 21.52 7.48
C TYR A 442 -0.01 20.51 7.87
N ALA A 443 -1.29 20.83 7.87
CA ALA A 443 -2.38 19.88 8.15
C ALA A 443 -2.98 19.25 6.88
N LEU A 444 -2.73 19.81 5.69
CA LEU A 444 -3.37 19.36 4.45
C LEU A 444 -3.07 17.87 4.12
N PRO A 445 -4.03 17.12 3.59
CA PRO A 445 -3.77 15.77 3.09
C PRO A 445 -2.81 15.81 1.88
N LYS A 446 -2.18 14.66 1.58
CA LYS A 446 -1.27 14.54 0.43
C LYS A 446 -1.97 14.89 -0.89
N GLN A 447 -3.12 14.28 -1.14
CA GLN A 447 -3.85 14.31 -2.41
C GLN A 447 -5.35 14.28 -2.20
#